data_AF-A0A1F9APK8-F1
#
_entry.id   AF-A0A1F9APK8-F1
#
_cell.length_a   1.000
_cell.length_b   1.000
_cell.length_c   1.000
_cell.angle_alpha   90.00
_cell.angle_beta   90.00
_cell.angle_gamma   90.00
#
_symmetry.space_group_name_H-M   'P 1'
#
loop_
_entity.id
_entity.type
_entity.pdbx_description
1 polymer ?
#
loop_
_entity_poly.entity_id
_entity_poly.type
_entity_poly.pdbx_seq_one_letter_code
_entity_poly.pdbx_strand_id
1 'polypeptide(L)' 'MHHGHGQAAEEELAEEHYSRGRELFAQDKLLAAKGHLERALELDPDFDLARKLLARLEAQLKN' A
#
# COMPACT_ATOMS: atom_id res chain seq x y z
N MET A 1 -26.40 2.66 15.32
CA MET A 1 -26.66 1.94 14.06
C MET A 1 -26.43 2.92 12.90
N HIS A 2 -25.17 3.13 12.50
CA HIS A 2 -24.88 3.69 11.18
C HIS A 2 -24.67 2.49 10.25
N HIS A 3 -25.56 2.39 9.25
CA HIS A 3 -25.37 1.67 7.99
C HIS A 3 -23.91 1.85 7.49
N GLY A 4 -23.17 0.90 6.94
CA GLY A 4 -23.47 -0.43 6.42
C GLY A 4 -22.45 -0.74 5.32
N HIS A 5 -21.82 -1.91 5.39
CA HIS A 5 -21.34 -2.71 4.25
C HIS A 5 -20.33 -2.07 3.26
N GLY A 6 -19.03 -2.37 3.41
CA GLY A 6 -18.02 -2.15 2.36
C GLY A 6 -16.57 -2.05 2.86
N GLN A 7 -16.33 -1.12 3.79
CA GLN A 7 -14.98 -0.66 4.16
C GLN A 7 -14.05 -1.75 4.71
N ALA A 8 -14.56 -2.68 5.52
CA ALA A 8 -13.71 -3.72 6.12
C ALA A 8 -13.02 -4.62 5.08
N ALA A 9 -13.65 -4.84 3.92
CA ALA A 9 -13.04 -5.64 2.85
C ALA A 9 -11.98 -4.83 2.08
N GLU A 10 -12.20 -3.52 1.92
CA GLU A 10 -11.27 -2.60 1.26
C GLU A 10 -10.02 -2.37 2.12
N GLU A 11 -10.19 -2.24 3.44
CA GLU A 11 -9.12 -2.19 4.44
C GLU A 11 -8.26 -3.48 4.40
N GLU A 12 -8.88 -4.66 4.42
CA GLU A 12 -8.16 -5.94 4.36
C GLU A 12 -7.39 -6.11 3.03
N LEU A 13 -8.01 -5.74 1.91
CA LEU A 13 -7.34 -5.70 0.60
C LEU A 13 -6.18 -4.71 0.59
N ALA A 14 -6.34 -3.52 1.19
CA ALA A 14 -5.28 -2.54 1.30
C ALA A 14 -4.10 -3.10 2.11
N GLU A 15 -4.37 -3.76 3.23
CA GLU A 15 -3.35 -4.43 4.05
C GLU A 15 -2.63 -5.57 3.31
N GLU A 16 -3.34 -6.36 2.50
CA GLU A 16 -2.73 -7.39 1.64
C GLU A 16 -1.77 -6.75 0.62
N HIS A 17 -2.25 -5.71 -0.07
CA HIS A 17 -1.47 -4.97 -1.04
C HIS A 17 -0.23 -4.32 -0.37
N TYR A 18 -0.38 -3.74 0.82
CA TYR A 18 0.74 -3.20 1.60
C TYR A 18 1.76 -4.28 1.98
N SER A 19 1.30 -5.45 2.45
CA SER A 19 2.18 -6.54 2.86
C SER A 19 3.03 -7.04 1.68
N ARG A 20 2.41 -7.27 0.51
CA ARG A 20 3.12 -7.59 -0.74
C ARG A 20 4.09 -6.49 -1.14
N GLY A 21 3.66 -5.23 -1.09
CA GLY A 21 4.51 -4.08 -1.41
C GLY A 21 5.76 -4.03 -0.52
N ARG A 22 5.60 -4.32 0.78
CA ARG A 22 6.68 -4.39 1.76
C ARG A 22 7.66 -5.53 1.50
N GLU A 23 7.17 -6.71 1.16
CA GLU A 23 8.01 -7.85 0.78
C GLU A 23 8.79 -7.58 -0.51
N LEU A 24 8.15 -6.97 -1.51
CA LEU A 24 8.81 -6.59 -2.76
C LEU A 24 9.86 -5.49 -2.55
N PHE A 25 9.57 -4.53 -1.68
CA PHE A 25 10.53 -3.51 -1.27
C PHE A 25 11.78 -4.12 -0.61
N ALA A 26 11.60 -5.12 0.26
CA ALA A 26 12.71 -5.84 0.88
C ALA A 26 13.51 -6.69 -0.13
N GLN A 27 12.90 -7.07 -1.25
CA GLN A 27 13.55 -7.77 -2.36
C GLN A 27 14.21 -6.81 -3.38
N ASP A 28 14.30 -5.52 -3.08
CA ASP A 28 14.79 -4.48 -4.00
C ASP A 28 13.92 -4.30 -5.27
N LYS A 29 12.75 -4.93 -5.33
CA LYS A 29 11.80 -4.86 -6.45
C LYS A 29 10.94 -3.60 -6.35
N LEU A 30 11.57 -2.44 -6.41
CA LEU A 30 10.92 -1.15 -6.18
C LEU A 30 9.77 -0.88 -7.16
N LEU A 31 9.91 -1.20 -8.45
CA LEU A 31 8.82 -0.99 -9.42
C LEU A 31 7.57 -1.83 -9.11
N ALA A 32 7.76 -3.09 -8.71
CA ALA A 32 6.64 -3.96 -8.34
C ALA A 32 6.01 -3.55 -7.01
N ALA A 33 6.85 -3.18 -6.02
CA ALA A 33 6.39 -2.66 -4.74
C ALA A 33 5.54 -1.41 -4.90
N LYS A 34 5.91 -0.51 -5.83
CA LYS A 34 5.16 0.72 -6.11
C LYS A 34 3.71 0.44 -6.46
N GLY A 35 3.46 -0.44 -7.44
CA GLY A 35 2.09 -0.75 -7.88
C GLY A 35 1.23 -1.36 -6.78
N HIS A 36 1.81 -2.19 -5.91
CA HIS A 36 1.10 -2.74 -4.76
C HIS A 36 0.76 -1.64 -3.72
N LEU A 37 1.69 -0.74 -3.41
CA LEU A 37 1.47 0.32 -2.44
C LEU A 37 0.51 1.41 -2.95
N GLU A 38 0.55 1.73 -4.25
CA GLU A 38 -0.43 2.61 -4.88
C GLU A 38 -1.83 2.00 -4.78
N ARG A 39 -1.97 0.69 -5.04
CA ARG A 39 -3.28 0.03 -4.91
C ARG A 39 -3.82 0.02 -3.49
N ALA A 40 -2.94 -0.15 -2.50
CA ALA A 40 -3.31 -0.03 -1.09
C ALA A 40 -3.87 1.35 -0.77
N LEU A 41 -3.29 2.42 -1.33
CA LEU A 41 -3.76 3.81 -1.15
C LEU A 41 -5.01 4.16 -1.97
N GLU A 42 -5.24 3.47 -3.10
CA GLU A 42 -6.50 3.60 -3.85
C GLU A 42 -7.69 3.01 -3.08
N LEU A 43 -7.46 1.93 -2.32
CA LEU A 43 -8.45 1.27 -1.50
C LEU A 43 -8.66 2.00 -0.17
N ASP A 44 -7.56 2.36 0.49
CA ASP A 44 -7.56 3.15 1.72
C ASP A 44 -6.63 4.36 1.57
N PRO A 45 -7.17 5.54 1.21
CA PRO A 45 -6.38 6.75 1.06
C PRO A 45 -5.82 7.30 2.38
N ASP A 46 -6.34 6.86 3.52
CA ASP A 46 -5.86 7.18 4.86
C ASP A 46 -4.79 6.17 5.35
N PHE A 47 -4.36 5.23 4.51
CA PHE A 47 -3.39 4.20 4.91
C PHE A 47 -1.96 4.74 5.03
N ASP A 48 -1.66 5.33 6.18
CA ASP A 48 -0.39 5.97 6.52
C ASP A 48 0.84 5.06 6.32
N LEU A 49 0.70 3.76 6.60
CA LEU A 49 1.80 2.80 6.45
C LEU A 49 2.20 2.62 4.99
N ALA A 50 1.21 2.46 4.09
CA ALA A 50 1.46 2.36 2.66
C ALA A 50 2.07 3.65 2.11
N ARG A 51 1.57 4.82 2.54
CA ARG A 51 2.09 6.13 2.09
C ARG A 51 3.54 6.36 2.51
N LYS A 52 3.91 6.04 3.75
CA LYS A 52 5.30 6.15 4.23
C LYS A 52 6.25 5.24 3.47
N LEU A 53 5.83 4.01 3.20
CA LEU A 53 6.65 3.04 2.47
C LEU A 53 6.81 3.44 1.00
N LEU A 54 5.74 3.93 0.36
CA LEU A 54 5.76 4.46 -1.01
C LEU A 54 6.74 5.64 -1.12
N ALA A 55 6.69 6.60 -0.20
CA ALA A 55 7.61 7.73 -0.19
C ALA A 55 9.08 7.29 -0.06
N ARG A 56 9.36 6.30 0.81
CA ARG A 56 10.70 5.74 0.97
C ARG A 56 11.18 5.02 -0.29
N LEU A 57 10.27 4.32 -0.96
CA LEU A 57 10.53 3.65 -2.24
C LEU A 57 10.84 4.64 -3.35
N GLU A 58 10.08 5.74 -3.46
CA GLU A 58 10.31 6.75 -4.49
C GLU A 58 11.66 7.48 -4.27
N ALA A 59 12.06 7.65 -3.01
CA ALA A 59 13.39 8.17 -2.70
C ALA A 59 14.51 7.23 -3.19
N GLN A 60 14.34 5.91 -3.10
CA GLN A 60 15.33 4.95 -3.62
C GLN A 60 15.33 4.86 -5.15
N LEU A 61 14.17 4.99 -5.81
CA LEU A 61 14.08 5.00 -7.28
C LEU A 61 14.76 6.22 -7.92
N LYS A 62 14.84 7.34 -7.18
CA LYS A 62 15.47 8.58 -7.65
C LYS A 62 16.97 8.65 -7.42
N ASN A 63 17.57 7.68 -6.73
CA ASN A 63 19.00 7.62 -6.41
C ASN A 63 19.71 6.63 -7.34
#